data_AF-A0A833LRM3-F1
#
_entry.id   AF-A0A833LRM3-F1
#
_cell.length_a   1.000
_cell.length_b   1.000
_cell.length_c   1.000
_cell.angle_alpha   90.00
_cell.angle_beta   90.00
_cell.angle_gamma   90.00
#
_symmetry.space_group_name_H-M   'P 1'
#
loop_
_entity.id
_entity.type
_entity.pdbx_description
1 polymer ?
#
loop_
_entity_poly.entity_id
_entity_poly.type
_entity_poly.pdbx_seq_one_letter_code
_entity_poly.pdbx_strand_id
1 'polypeptide(L)'
;DSPVPFSIHKLWFELHRRENSTVIPKPGGAADEVEPAYVIDPATNAPVQIGDAMAVVSPRYRTVKTTGPAPERVNYGKDGLGIRQPVASLASRLRDPRFAFLFRPGDWLPDIEGKTNKDLDALLEDWVGGASPITILDLSGAPSSVLNDLIGALLRVLYDALFWARKLPDGGRERPLLVVLEEAHAYLNKEIAGTAARAVKRIAKEGRKYGVGMMVVSQRPAEIDPTILSQCGTIFAMRLTNDSDRGHVTSAASDNLKGLFEMLPILRTGEAIIVGEAVSLPVRTLVDPPAKDRRPDSVDPKVAVRGNAQKDGFEGPGGWNQIRDKSDYAAVVRQWRKQSPKYEHKNPRAQTLGDKVMEWINTPESSNIAGFGYNEGNRVLTVEFKNGGRYEYFDVPSAVFDAMKAADSKGQFLAQSIKGQYRYARI
;
A
#
# COMPACT_ATOMS: atom_id res chain seq x y z
N ASP A 1 22.22 7.77 -9.23
CA ASP A 1 20.81 7.49 -9.54
C ASP A 1 20.45 8.15 -10.85
N SER A 2 20.13 7.34 -11.84
CA SER A 2 19.77 7.77 -13.19
C SER A 2 18.26 7.54 -13.36
N PRO A 3 17.51 8.47 -13.98
CA PRO A 3 16.11 8.24 -14.34
C PRO A 3 15.95 7.25 -15.50
N VAL A 4 17.07 6.71 -16.02
CA VAL A 4 17.06 5.79 -17.15
C VAL A 4 16.62 4.39 -16.68
N PRO A 5 15.58 3.80 -17.30
CA PRO A 5 15.14 2.46 -16.97
C PRO A 5 16.25 1.43 -17.24
N PHE A 6 16.33 0.41 -16.39
CA PHE A 6 17.25 -0.71 -16.57
C PHE A 6 16.63 -2.02 -16.11
N SER A 7 17.03 -3.11 -16.76
CA SER A 7 16.53 -4.44 -16.41
C SER A 7 17.32 -5.05 -15.26
N ILE A 8 16.72 -5.05 -14.06
CA ILE A 8 17.28 -5.76 -12.91
C ILE A 8 17.35 -7.29 -13.14
N HIS A 9 16.46 -7.83 -13.99
CA HIS A 9 16.43 -9.23 -14.40
C HIS A 9 17.65 -9.57 -15.24
N LYS A 10 17.99 -8.73 -16.23
CA LYS A 10 19.22 -8.86 -17.00
C LYS A 10 20.45 -8.78 -16.10
N LEU A 11 20.51 -7.76 -15.26
CA LEU A 11 21.64 -7.56 -14.36
C LEU A 11 21.86 -8.78 -13.47
N TRP A 12 20.79 -9.29 -12.86
CA TRP A 12 20.85 -10.53 -12.08
C TRP A 12 21.39 -11.70 -12.91
N PHE A 13 20.88 -11.89 -14.13
CA PHE A 13 21.25 -13.01 -14.98
C PHE A 13 22.73 -12.94 -15.41
N GLU A 14 23.22 -11.76 -15.79
CA GLU A 14 24.61 -11.53 -16.15
C GLU A 14 25.55 -11.74 -14.96
N LEU A 15 25.20 -11.20 -13.78
CA LEU A 15 25.96 -11.44 -12.56
C LEU A 15 25.95 -12.93 -12.17
N HIS A 16 24.80 -13.61 -12.31
CA HIS A 16 24.71 -15.03 -12.02
C HIS A 16 25.61 -15.86 -12.94
N ARG A 17 25.62 -15.58 -14.25
CA ARG A 17 26.52 -16.24 -15.21
C ARG A 17 27.97 -15.98 -14.86
N ARG A 18 28.32 -14.74 -14.52
CA ARG A 18 29.68 -14.36 -14.15
C ARG A 18 30.18 -15.09 -12.89
N GLU A 19 29.32 -15.22 -11.89
CA GLU A 19 29.67 -15.86 -10.61
C GLU A 19 29.67 -17.40 -10.65
N ASN A 20 28.78 -18.01 -11.42
CA ASN A 20 28.47 -19.45 -11.33
C ASN A 20 28.81 -20.22 -12.60
N SER A 21 29.26 -19.57 -13.67
CA SER A 21 29.66 -20.27 -14.88
C SER A 21 30.86 -21.19 -14.61
N THR A 22 30.77 -22.38 -15.19
CA THR A 22 31.91 -23.23 -15.44
C THR A 22 32.17 -23.28 -16.94
N VAL A 23 33.41 -23.56 -17.30
CA VAL A 23 33.89 -23.51 -18.67
C VAL A 23 34.67 -24.77 -19.04
N ILE A 24 34.62 -25.13 -20.31
CA ILE A 24 35.47 -26.16 -20.93
C ILE A 24 36.29 -25.55 -22.06
N PRO A 25 37.46 -26.14 -22.39
CA PRO A 25 38.21 -25.74 -23.59
C PRO A 25 37.37 -25.92 -24.84
N LYS A 26 37.36 -24.93 -25.72
CA LYS A 26 36.59 -25.00 -26.97
C LYS A 26 37.22 -26.04 -27.91
N PRO A 27 36.45 -27.03 -28.41
CA PRO A 27 36.97 -28.03 -29.33
C PRO A 27 37.56 -27.40 -30.60
N GLY A 28 38.86 -27.60 -30.86
CA GLY A 28 39.56 -27.05 -32.02
C GLY A 28 39.90 -25.55 -31.96
N GLY A 29 39.66 -24.88 -30.82
CA GLY A 29 40.07 -23.50 -30.58
C GLY A 29 41.49 -23.36 -30.03
N ALA A 30 41.97 -22.12 -29.90
CA ALA A 30 43.22 -21.83 -29.19
C ALA A 30 43.12 -22.21 -27.70
N ALA A 31 44.25 -22.42 -27.02
CA ALA A 31 44.29 -22.94 -25.65
C ALA A 31 43.61 -22.03 -24.60
N ASP A 32 43.36 -20.77 -24.95
CA ASP A 32 42.67 -19.75 -24.17
C ASP A 32 41.18 -19.60 -24.52
N GLU A 33 40.73 -20.15 -25.65
CA GLU A 33 39.31 -20.16 -26.01
C GLU A 33 38.54 -21.18 -25.17
N VAL A 34 37.58 -20.68 -24.41
CA VAL A 34 36.71 -21.50 -23.55
C VAL A 34 35.25 -21.25 -23.87
N GLU A 35 34.42 -22.27 -23.68
CA GLU A 35 32.97 -22.18 -23.84
C GLU A 35 32.23 -22.56 -22.54
N PRO A 36 31.01 -22.04 -22.30
CA PRO A 36 30.27 -22.37 -21.10
C PRO A 36 29.93 -23.86 -21.03
N ALA A 37 30.26 -24.49 -19.90
CA ALA A 37 30.07 -25.92 -19.68
C ALA A 37 28.64 -26.23 -19.19
N TYR A 38 27.64 -26.07 -20.05
CA TYR A 38 26.25 -26.42 -19.70
C TYR A 38 26.07 -27.92 -19.43
N VAL A 39 25.07 -28.26 -18.61
CA VAL A 39 24.59 -29.64 -18.49
C VAL A 39 23.84 -29.98 -19.78
N ILE A 40 24.24 -31.05 -20.45
CA ILE A 40 23.67 -31.50 -21.73
C ILE A 40 22.72 -32.68 -21.50
N ASP A 41 21.60 -32.70 -22.21
CA ASP A 41 20.68 -33.84 -22.26
C ASP A 41 21.23 -34.92 -23.21
N PRO A 42 21.48 -36.16 -22.72
CA PRO A 42 22.01 -37.25 -23.55
C PRO A 42 21.14 -37.62 -24.76
N ALA A 43 19.83 -37.37 -24.72
CA ALA A 43 18.91 -37.75 -25.78
C ALA A 43 18.89 -36.75 -26.94
N THR A 44 19.05 -35.46 -26.65
CA THR A 44 18.89 -34.36 -27.62
C THR A 44 20.21 -33.65 -27.93
N ASN A 45 21.27 -33.93 -27.17
CA ASN A 45 22.56 -33.25 -27.23
C ASN A 45 22.46 -31.71 -27.08
N ALA A 46 21.39 -31.22 -26.44
CA ALA A 46 21.15 -29.81 -26.18
C ALA A 46 21.33 -29.47 -24.69
N PRO A 47 21.63 -28.21 -24.32
CA PRO A 47 21.66 -27.80 -22.93
C PRO A 47 20.32 -28.01 -22.22
N VAL A 48 20.33 -28.68 -21.06
CA VAL A 48 19.14 -28.94 -20.24
C VAL A 48 18.48 -27.63 -19.79
N GLN A 49 19.28 -26.61 -19.47
CA GLN A 49 18.77 -25.33 -18.96
C GLN A 49 19.79 -24.20 -19.22
N ILE A 50 19.56 -23.43 -20.28
CA ILE A 50 20.37 -22.24 -20.62
C ILE A 50 20.05 -21.05 -19.68
N GLY A 51 18.87 -21.07 -19.06
CA GLY A 51 18.36 -20.03 -18.17
C GLY A 51 17.55 -18.96 -18.91
N ASP A 52 16.81 -18.16 -18.15
CA ASP A 52 15.97 -17.07 -18.63
C ASP A 52 16.01 -15.95 -17.58
N ALA A 53 16.43 -14.76 -18.01
CA ALA A 53 16.56 -13.60 -17.15
C ALA A 53 15.20 -13.14 -16.60
N MET A 54 14.18 -13.01 -17.47
CA MET A 54 12.87 -12.47 -17.11
C MET A 54 12.06 -13.46 -16.26
N ALA A 55 12.20 -14.76 -16.53
CA ALA A 55 11.61 -15.81 -15.71
C ALA A 55 12.41 -16.09 -14.41
N VAL A 56 13.58 -15.45 -14.22
CA VAL A 56 14.49 -15.68 -13.08
C VAL A 56 14.91 -17.14 -12.98
N VAL A 57 15.21 -17.76 -14.12
CA VAL A 57 15.63 -19.15 -14.24
C VAL A 57 17.14 -19.17 -14.46
N SER A 58 17.90 -19.68 -13.48
CA SER A 58 19.36 -19.76 -13.59
C SER A 58 19.80 -20.80 -14.62
N PRO A 59 20.91 -20.60 -15.35
CA PRO A 59 21.50 -21.65 -16.16
C PRO A 59 22.01 -22.81 -15.30
N ARG A 60 22.06 -24.02 -15.87
CA ARG A 60 22.70 -25.19 -15.22
C ARG A 60 24.04 -25.50 -15.86
N TYR A 61 25.08 -25.38 -15.04
CA TYR A 61 26.46 -25.68 -15.41
C TYR A 61 26.91 -27.03 -14.87
N ARG A 62 27.84 -27.68 -15.57
CA ARG A 62 28.50 -28.90 -15.10
C ARG A 62 29.34 -28.60 -13.88
N THR A 63 29.41 -29.56 -12.97
CA THR A 63 30.29 -29.50 -11.81
C THR A 63 31.74 -29.44 -12.24
N VAL A 64 32.55 -28.71 -11.48
CA VAL A 64 33.99 -28.61 -11.72
C VAL A 64 34.60 -30.00 -11.59
N LYS A 65 35.38 -30.37 -12.61
CA LYS A 65 36.09 -31.64 -12.70
C LYS A 65 37.50 -31.35 -13.18
N THR A 66 38.46 -31.41 -12.25
CA THR A 66 39.87 -31.12 -12.51
C THR A 66 40.67 -32.36 -12.92
N THR A 67 40.07 -33.55 -12.80
CA THR A 67 40.67 -34.85 -13.09
C THR A 67 40.22 -35.38 -14.46
N GLY A 68 41.14 -36.06 -15.17
CA GLY A 68 40.89 -36.63 -16.51
C GLY A 68 41.59 -35.90 -17.67
N PRO A 69 41.32 -36.32 -18.92
CA PRO A 69 41.87 -35.71 -20.14
C PRO A 69 41.53 -34.22 -20.23
N ALA A 70 42.46 -33.41 -20.76
CA ALA A 70 42.28 -31.96 -20.91
C ALA A 70 40.92 -31.51 -21.52
N PRO A 71 40.38 -32.15 -22.58
CA PRO A 71 39.08 -31.75 -23.15
C PRO A 71 37.87 -32.05 -22.25
N GLU A 72 38.01 -32.92 -21.25
CA GLU A 72 36.93 -33.25 -20.30
C GLU A 72 36.96 -32.42 -19.02
N ARG A 73 38.01 -31.59 -18.83
CA ARG A 73 38.16 -30.80 -17.60
C ARG A 73 37.21 -29.62 -17.60
N VAL A 74 36.42 -29.51 -16.55
CA VAL A 74 35.50 -28.39 -16.30
C VAL A 74 36.11 -27.51 -15.22
N ASN A 75 36.33 -26.23 -15.53
CA ASN A 75 36.92 -25.26 -14.60
C ASN A 75 35.92 -24.14 -14.27
N TYR A 76 36.18 -23.37 -13.22
CA TYR A 76 35.42 -22.15 -12.94
C TYR A 76 35.70 -21.08 -14.02
N GLY A 77 34.71 -20.23 -14.29
CA GLY A 77 34.91 -19.00 -15.07
C GLY A 77 35.93 -18.06 -14.40
N LYS A 78 36.65 -17.29 -15.20
CA LYS A 78 37.78 -16.45 -14.73
C LYS A 78 37.35 -15.12 -14.11
N ASP A 79 36.11 -14.69 -14.32
CA ASP A 79 35.66 -13.31 -14.02
C ASP A 79 34.81 -13.16 -12.76
N GLY A 80 34.82 -14.12 -11.84
CA GLY A 80 34.02 -14.04 -10.61
C GLY A 80 34.39 -12.83 -9.72
N LEU A 81 33.38 -12.12 -9.23
CA LEU A 81 33.47 -10.97 -8.33
C LEU A 81 33.34 -11.36 -6.84
N GLY A 82 33.03 -12.62 -6.53
CA GLY A 82 32.92 -13.10 -5.14
C GLY A 82 31.58 -12.75 -4.48
N ILE A 83 30.54 -12.50 -5.27
CA ILE A 83 29.22 -12.03 -4.80
C ILE A 83 28.11 -13.07 -4.98
N ARG A 84 28.48 -14.36 -5.00
CA ARG A 84 27.53 -15.48 -5.13
C ARG A 84 26.34 -15.39 -4.16
N GLN A 85 26.60 -15.08 -2.88
CA GLN A 85 25.56 -14.98 -1.85
C GLN A 85 24.60 -13.79 -2.10
N PRO A 86 25.08 -12.54 -2.32
CA PRO A 86 24.23 -11.44 -2.78
C PRO A 86 23.41 -11.75 -4.03
N VAL A 87 24.00 -12.38 -5.06
CA VAL A 87 23.29 -12.74 -6.30
C VAL A 87 22.19 -13.78 -6.05
N ALA A 88 22.43 -14.75 -5.18
CA ALA A 88 21.40 -15.71 -4.77
C ALA A 88 20.26 -15.04 -3.97
N SER A 89 20.60 -14.09 -3.10
CA SER A 89 19.62 -13.28 -2.37
C SER A 89 18.76 -12.43 -3.31
N LEU A 90 19.37 -11.79 -4.31
CA LEU A 90 18.65 -11.07 -5.37
C LEU A 90 17.70 -11.99 -6.14
N ALA A 91 18.16 -13.18 -6.53
CA ALA A 91 17.32 -14.19 -7.21
C ALA A 91 16.10 -14.59 -6.38
N SER A 92 16.27 -14.69 -5.06
CA SER A 92 15.18 -15.00 -4.13
C SER A 92 14.15 -13.86 -4.10
N ARG A 93 14.60 -12.61 -3.99
CA ARG A 93 13.73 -11.42 -3.97
C ARG A 93 12.98 -11.22 -5.29
N LEU A 94 13.62 -11.46 -6.44
CA LEU A 94 12.98 -11.38 -7.76
C LEU A 94 11.85 -12.42 -7.95
N ARG A 95 11.91 -13.55 -7.22
CA ARG A 95 10.90 -14.62 -7.28
C ARG A 95 9.82 -14.50 -6.20
N ASP A 96 10.05 -13.71 -5.16
CA ASP A 96 9.13 -13.55 -4.05
C ASP A 96 7.91 -12.68 -4.46
N PRO A 97 6.69 -13.22 -4.43
CA PRO A 97 5.48 -12.48 -4.82
C PRO A 97 5.25 -11.20 -4.01
N ARG A 98 5.77 -11.11 -2.78
CA ARG A 98 5.63 -9.91 -1.93
C ARG A 98 6.39 -8.70 -2.48
N PHE A 99 7.38 -8.92 -3.33
CA PHE A 99 8.12 -7.86 -4.01
C PHE A 99 7.71 -7.71 -5.48
N ALA A 100 6.63 -8.36 -5.92
CA ALA A 100 6.15 -8.27 -7.29
C ALA A 100 5.80 -6.81 -7.67
N PHE A 101 5.33 -5.99 -6.73
CA PHE A 101 5.08 -4.57 -6.99
C PHE A 101 6.34 -3.79 -7.39
N LEU A 102 7.54 -4.23 -6.95
CA LEU A 102 8.82 -3.60 -7.25
C LEU A 102 9.48 -4.23 -8.49
N PHE A 103 9.46 -5.56 -8.58
CA PHE A 103 10.19 -6.28 -9.63
C PHE A 103 9.32 -6.69 -10.81
N ARG A 104 8.00 -6.67 -10.71
CA ARG A 104 7.07 -6.98 -11.81
C ARG A 104 5.92 -5.96 -11.84
N PRO A 105 6.22 -4.67 -12.06
CA PRO A 105 5.21 -3.62 -11.99
C PRO A 105 4.23 -3.60 -13.19
N GLY A 106 4.27 -4.58 -14.10
CA GLY A 106 3.41 -4.58 -15.30
C GLY A 106 4.00 -3.73 -16.42
N ASP A 107 3.28 -2.72 -16.89
CA ASP A 107 3.67 -1.87 -18.03
C ASP A 107 5.01 -1.12 -17.83
N TRP A 108 5.40 -0.93 -16.57
CA TRP A 108 6.64 -0.26 -16.18
C TRP A 108 7.84 -1.22 -16.07
N LEU A 109 7.65 -2.52 -16.35
CA LEU A 109 8.75 -3.50 -16.31
C LEU A 109 9.66 -3.31 -17.53
N PRO A 110 10.96 -3.01 -17.35
CA PRO A 110 11.89 -2.95 -18.46
C PRO A 110 12.13 -4.35 -19.04
N ASP A 111 12.12 -4.46 -20.37
CA ASP A 111 12.55 -5.65 -21.10
C ASP A 111 14.07 -5.89 -20.98
N ILE A 112 14.61 -6.90 -21.66
CA ILE A 112 16.03 -7.24 -21.58
C ILE A 112 16.94 -6.16 -22.22
N GLU A 113 16.39 -5.31 -23.09
CA GLU A 113 17.05 -4.14 -23.65
C GLU A 113 16.92 -2.91 -22.75
N GLY A 114 16.07 -2.95 -21.72
CA GLY A 114 15.80 -1.85 -20.79
C GLY A 114 14.67 -0.92 -21.25
N LYS A 115 13.91 -1.29 -22.27
CA LYS A 115 12.77 -0.51 -22.76
C LYS A 115 11.51 -0.86 -21.96
N THR A 116 10.69 0.14 -21.67
CA THR A 116 9.42 0.01 -20.95
C THR A 116 8.24 0.32 -21.87
N ASN A 117 7.04 -0.17 -21.53
CA ASN A 117 5.81 0.22 -22.23
C ASN A 117 5.30 1.57 -21.72
N LYS A 118 5.45 1.82 -20.41
CA LYS A 118 5.20 3.11 -19.75
C LYS A 118 6.44 3.51 -18.95
N ASP A 119 6.78 4.79 -18.97
CA ASP A 119 7.94 5.33 -18.27
C ASP A 119 7.51 6.31 -17.16
N LEU A 120 8.49 7.02 -16.59
CA LEU A 120 8.32 8.00 -15.52
C LEU A 120 7.39 9.16 -15.91
N ASP A 121 7.28 9.50 -17.19
CA ASP A 121 6.35 10.51 -17.69
C ASP A 121 4.90 10.15 -17.38
N ALA A 122 4.48 8.92 -17.67
CA ALA A 122 3.15 8.42 -17.35
C ALA A 122 2.90 8.38 -15.83
N LEU A 123 3.91 8.04 -15.03
CA LEU A 123 3.79 8.08 -13.56
C LEU A 123 3.63 9.50 -13.04
N LEU A 124 4.40 10.45 -13.57
CA LEU A 124 4.32 11.86 -13.16
C LEU A 124 2.99 12.48 -13.59
N GLU A 125 2.47 12.11 -14.76
CA GLU A 125 1.12 12.48 -15.20
C GLU A 125 0.06 11.94 -14.23
N ASP A 126 0.11 10.65 -13.87
CA ASP A 126 -0.82 10.06 -12.91
C ASP A 126 -0.70 10.68 -11.49
N TRP A 127 0.51 11.05 -11.07
CA TRP A 127 0.76 11.57 -9.72
C TRP A 127 0.42 13.05 -9.56
N VAL A 128 0.79 13.87 -10.55
CA VAL A 128 0.77 15.35 -10.45
C VAL A 128 -0.05 16.00 -11.58
N GLY A 129 -0.19 15.34 -12.73
CA GLY A 129 -0.89 15.87 -13.91
C GLY A 129 -2.36 15.47 -14.04
N GLY A 130 -2.88 14.63 -13.12
CA GLY A 130 -4.24 14.11 -13.17
C GLY A 130 -5.34 15.19 -13.11
N ALA A 131 -6.55 14.82 -13.53
CA ALA A 131 -7.71 15.74 -13.52
C ALA A 131 -8.16 16.17 -12.11
N SER A 132 -7.80 15.39 -11.08
CA SER A 132 -8.13 15.67 -9.70
C SER A 132 -7.00 16.44 -9.01
N PRO A 133 -7.30 17.43 -8.16
CA PRO A 133 -6.27 18.22 -7.47
C PRO A 133 -5.57 17.46 -6.34
N ILE A 134 -6.07 16.28 -5.96
CA ILE A 134 -5.55 15.46 -4.88
C ILE A 134 -5.29 14.05 -5.42
N THR A 135 -4.05 13.60 -5.29
CA THR A 135 -3.63 12.22 -5.56
C THR A 135 -3.30 11.53 -4.26
N ILE A 136 -3.90 10.36 -4.03
CA ILE A 136 -3.64 9.54 -2.84
C ILE A 136 -2.79 8.34 -3.24
N LEU A 137 -1.60 8.24 -2.67
CA LEU A 137 -0.70 7.10 -2.86
C LEU A 137 -0.88 6.13 -1.68
N ASP A 138 -1.68 5.09 -1.89
CA ASP A 138 -1.94 4.05 -0.89
C ASP A 138 -0.76 3.07 -0.79
N LEU A 139 -0.02 3.16 0.31
CA LEU A 139 1.13 2.30 0.62
C LEU A 139 0.83 1.24 1.68
N SER A 140 -0.44 1.05 2.06
CA SER A 140 -0.83 0.11 3.13
C SER A 140 -0.47 -1.36 2.83
N GLY A 141 -0.35 -1.71 1.55
CA GLY A 141 0.06 -3.05 1.11
C GLY A 141 1.57 -3.27 1.02
N ALA A 142 2.39 -2.23 1.21
CA ALA A 142 3.84 -2.34 1.08
C ALA A 142 4.47 -2.98 2.34
N PRO A 143 5.43 -3.92 2.20
CA PRO A 143 6.12 -4.47 3.35
C PRO A 143 6.89 -3.38 4.13
N SER A 144 6.76 -3.38 5.46
CA SER A 144 7.41 -2.38 6.33
C SER A 144 8.93 -2.27 6.14
N SER A 145 9.59 -3.37 5.77
CA SER A 145 11.03 -3.42 5.50
C SER A 145 11.48 -2.57 4.31
N VAL A 146 10.59 -2.23 3.39
CA VAL A 146 10.91 -1.43 2.17
C VAL A 146 10.14 -0.12 2.11
N LEU A 147 9.22 0.14 3.05
CA LEU A 147 8.39 1.32 3.07
C LEU A 147 9.23 2.62 3.11
N ASN A 148 10.27 2.67 3.94
CA ASN A 148 11.15 3.84 4.04
C ASN A 148 11.85 4.13 2.70
N ASP A 149 12.38 3.09 2.05
CA ASP A 149 13.04 3.20 0.75
C ASP A 149 12.10 3.58 -0.37
N LEU A 150 10.88 3.07 -0.36
CA LEU A 150 9.84 3.41 -1.32
C LEU A 150 9.45 4.89 -1.20
N ILE A 151 9.15 5.36 0.02
CA ILE A 151 8.81 6.77 0.27
C ILE A 151 9.98 7.67 -0.12
N GLY A 152 11.22 7.32 0.27
CA GLY A 152 12.40 8.09 -0.09
C GLY A 152 12.62 8.17 -1.60
N ALA A 153 12.45 7.07 -2.33
CA ALA A 153 12.56 7.04 -3.78
C ALA A 153 11.46 7.90 -4.44
N LEU A 154 10.21 7.75 -4.01
CA LEU A 154 9.07 8.50 -4.51
C LEU A 154 9.27 10.01 -4.33
N LEU A 155 9.57 10.46 -3.10
CA LEU A 155 9.81 11.87 -2.79
C LEU A 155 10.95 12.45 -3.61
N ARG A 156 12.00 11.66 -3.81
CA ARG A 156 13.14 12.08 -4.62
C ARG A 156 12.77 12.22 -6.09
N VAL A 157 12.04 11.26 -6.66
CA VAL A 157 11.57 11.33 -8.06
C VAL A 157 10.72 12.58 -8.27
N LEU A 158 9.73 12.82 -7.40
CA LEU A 158 8.87 14.00 -7.46
C LEU A 158 9.68 15.30 -7.34
N TYR A 159 10.58 15.38 -6.34
CA TYR A 159 11.38 16.57 -6.11
C TYR A 159 12.35 16.85 -7.26
N ASP A 160 13.10 15.84 -7.72
CA ASP A 160 14.08 16.01 -8.80
C ASP A 160 13.36 16.33 -10.13
N ALA A 161 12.21 15.72 -10.42
CA ALA A 161 11.40 16.04 -11.58
C ALA A 161 10.98 17.52 -11.58
N LEU A 162 10.40 18.02 -10.49
CA LEU A 162 9.98 19.43 -10.38
C LEU A 162 11.17 20.41 -10.33
N PHE A 163 12.29 19.98 -9.74
CA PHE A 163 13.54 20.75 -9.73
C PHE A 163 14.06 20.99 -11.16
N TRP A 164 14.15 19.94 -11.97
CA TRP A 164 14.64 20.05 -13.35
C TRP A 164 13.61 20.71 -14.28
N ALA A 165 12.31 20.47 -14.03
CA ALA A 165 11.21 21.09 -14.77
C ALA A 165 10.94 22.55 -14.39
N ARG A 166 11.70 23.18 -13.48
CA ARG A 166 11.45 24.55 -12.97
C ARG A 166 11.34 25.68 -14.00
N LYS A 167 11.72 25.43 -15.26
CA LYS A 167 11.62 26.37 -16.40
C LYS A 167 10.52 25.97 -17.39
N LEU A 168 9.82 24.87 -17.15
CA LEU A 168 8.71 24.39 -17.96
C LEU A 168 7.37 24.82 -17.32
N PRO A 169 6.29 24.92 -18.11
CA PRO A 169 4.95 25.23 -17.60
C PRO A 169 4.44 24.21 -16.56
N ASP A 170 4.88 22.95 -16.67
CA ASP A 170 4.52 21.87 -15.74
C ASP A 170 5.45 21.81 -14.51
N GLY A 171 6.40 22.74 -14.38
CA GLY A 171 7.31 22.82 -13.24
C GLY A 171 6.66 23.35 -11.97
N GLY A 172 7.27 23.04 -10.82
CA GLY A 172 6.70 23.35 -9.50
C GLY A 172 6.47 24.84 -9.21
N ARG A 173 7.11 25.75 -9.95
CA ARG A 173 6.87 27.21 -9.81
C ARG A 173 5.51 27.65 -10.30
N GLU A 174 5.06 27.09 -11.43
CA GLU A 174 3.73 27.36 -12.00
C GLU A 174 2.69 26.40 -11.43
N ARG A 175 3.11 25.21 -10.98
CA ARG A 175 2.26 24.19 -10.38
C ARG A 175 2.80 23.72 -9.02
N PRO A 176 2.58 24.47 -7.93
CA PRO A 176 3.08 24.10 -6.62
C PRO A 176 2.55 22.75 -6.15
N LEU A 177 3.43 21.91 -5.62
CA LEU A 177 3.11 20.60 -5.08
C LEU A 177 3.19 20.63 -3.55
N LEU A 178 2.12 20.24 -2.86
CA LEU A 178 2.15 19.97 -1.42
C LEU A 178 2.18 18.45 -1.20
N VAL A 179 3.27 17.95 -0.63
CA VAL A 179 3.36 16.53 -0.26
C VAL A 179 2.90 16.34 1.18
N VAL A 180 1.82 15.57 1.37
CA VAL A 180 1.29 15.22 2.69
C VAL A 180 1.85 13.86 3.13
N LEU A 181 2.54 13.86 4.27
CA LEU A 181 3.24 12.73 4.85
C LEU A 181 2.47 12.24 6.07
N GLU A 182 1.57 11.28 5.84
CA GLU A 182 0.83 10.57 6.89
C GLU A 182 1.74 9.62 7.69
N GLU A 183 1.39 9.37 8.95
CA GLU A 183 2.12 8.49 9.88
C GLU A 183 3.64 8.78 9.92
N ALA A 184 4.03 10.05 9.85
CA ALA A 184 5.40 10.42 9.52
C ALA A 184 6.47 9.93 10.52
N HIS A 185 6.10 9.71 11.78
CA HIS A 185 7.02 9.17 12.79
C HIS A 185 7.52 7.75 12.43
N ALA A 186 6.75 6.98 11.64
CA ALA A 186 7.15 5.64 11.22
C ALA A 186 8.40 5.63 10.30
N TYR A 187 8.74 6.76 9.66
CA TYR A 187 9.86 6.81 8.70
C TYR A 187 10.72 8.08 8.74
N LEU A 188 10.37 9.09 9.55
CA LEU A 188 11.13 10.35 9.68
C LEU A 188 11.84 10.53 11.03
N ASN A 189 12.13 9.44 11.73
CA ASN A 189 12.81 9.53 13.01
C ASN A 189 14.32 9.84 12.88
N LYS A 190 14.93 10.28 13.99
CA LYS A 190 16.34 10.72 14.03
C LYS A 190 17.33 9.56 13.89
N GLU A 191 16.98 8.39 14.43
CA GLU A 191 17.87 7.22 14.52
C GLU A 191 17.94 6.44 13.20
N ILE A 192 16.83 6.41 12.45
CA ILE A 192 16.78 5.86 11.11
C ILE A 192 17.24 6.96 10.15
N ALA A 193 18.53 6.97 9.83
CA ALA A 193 19.10 7.76 8.73
C ALA A 193 18.63 7.22 7.35
N GLY A 194 17.33 6.99 7.21
CA GLY A 194 16.67 6.41 6.05
C GLY A 194 16.62 7.36 4.88
N THR A 195 16.37 6.79 3.71
CA THR A 195 16.22 7.49 2.44
C THR A 195 15.06 8.50 2.49
N ALA A 196 13.94 8.16 3.15
CA ALA A 196 12.80 9.07 3.34
C ALA A 196 13.18 10.32 4.14
N ALA A 197 13.78 10.16 5.33
CA ALA A 197 14.19 11.27 6.17
C ALA A 197 15.16 12.24 5.44
N ARG A 198 16.07 11.70 4.62
CA ARG A 198 16.98 12.51 3.80
C ARG A 198 16.23 13.30 2.72
N ALA A 199 15.29 12.66 2.03
CA ALA A 199 14.47 13.32 1.01
C ALA A 199 13.62 14.45 1.64
N VAL A 200 12.95 14.18 2.75
CA VAL A 200 12.13 15.18 3.46
C VAL A 200 12.97 16.34 3.98
N LYS A 201 14.15 16.10 4.57
CA LYS A 201 15.07 17.18 4.98
C LYS A 201 15.48 18.08 3.82
N ARG A 202 15.67 17.51 2.62
CA ARG A 202 15.98 18.27 1.41
C ARG A 202 14.78 19.12 0.96
N ILE A 203 13.58 18.55 0.94
CA ILE A 203 12.33 19.28 0.65
C ILE A 203 12.13 20.41 1.66
N ALA A 204 12.30 20.14 2.95
CA ALA A 204 12.14 21.11 4.02
C ALA A 204 13.07 22.33 3.85
N LYS A 205 14.35 22.10 3.50
CA LYS A 205 15.36 23.16 3.37
C LYS A 205 15.29 23.93 2.05
N GLU A 206 14.93 23.25 0.96
CA GLU A 206 15.11 23.78 -0.39
C GLU A 206 13.82 23.83 -1.24
N GLY A 207 12.78 23.08 -0.85
CA GLY A 207 11.55 22.89 -1.62
C GLY A 207 10.83 24.19 -1.98
N ARG A 208 10.84 25.18 -1.07
CA ARG A 208 10.27 26.51 -1.30
C ARG A 208 10.79 27.17 -2.58
N LYS A 209 12.06 26.96 -2.96
CA LYS A 209 12.65 27.55 -4.18
C LYS A 209 12.08 26.98 -5.49
N TYR A 210 11.50 25.79 -5.39
CA TYR A 210 11.02 24.98 -6.51
C TYR A 210 9.50 24.74 -6.46
N GLY A 211 8.79 25.39 -5.54
CA GLY A 211 7.35 25.23 -5.37
C GLY A 211 6.94 23.85 -4.83
N VAL A 212 7.84 23.19 -4.09
CA VAL A 212 7.54 21.92 -3.42
C VAL A 212 7.43 22.17 -1.92
N GLY A 213 6.24 22.02 -1.37
CA GLY A 213 5.94 22.08 0.06
C GLY A 213 5.77 20.69 0.66
N MET A 214 5.79 20.64 2.00
CA MET A 214 5.48 19.41 2.75
C MET A 214 4.51 19.70 3.89
N MET A 215 3.68 18.72 4.21
CA MET A 215 2.87 18.67 5.42
C MET A 215 3.19 17.36 6.14
N VAL A 216 3.61 17.46 7.40
CA VAL A 216 3.97 16.30 8.22
C VAL A 216 2.83 16.02 9.19
N VAL A 217 2.21 14.86 9.08
CA VAL A 217 1.08 14.45 9.92
C VAL A 217 1.54 13.29 10.81
N SER A 218 1.40 13.46 12.13
CA SER A 218 1.81 12.46 13.10
C SER A 218 1.16 12.68 14.47
N GLN A 219 0.88 11.57 15.14
CA GLN A 219 0.44 11.48 16.53
C GLN A 219 1.58 11.48 17.54
N ARG A 220 2.83 11.25 17.10
CA ARG A 220 4.04 11.24 17.94
C ARG A 220 5.08 12.24 17.40
N PRO A 221 4.88 13.55 17.58
CA PRO A 221 5.83 14.55 17.12
C PRO A 221 7.21 14.40 17.76
N ALA A 222 7.34 13.87 18.99
CA ALA A 222 8.64 13.65 19.63
C ALA A 222 9.53 12.63 18.92
N GLU A 223 8.95 11.74 18.11
CA GLU A 223 9.70 10.75 17.34
C GLU A 223 10.23 11.32 16.00
N ILE A 224 9.81 12.51 15.59
CA ILE A 224 10.21 13.13 14.32
C ILE A 224 11.53 13.88 14.48
N ASP A 225 12.38 13.85 13.44
CA ASP A 225 13.60 14.64 13.44
C ASP A 225 13.34 16.15 13.68
N PRO A 226 13.93 16.77 14.72
CA PRO A 226 13.73 18.18 15.04
C PRO A 226 14.12 19.15 13.92
N THR A 227 15.04 18.73 13.03
CA THR A 227 15.44 19.52 11.85
C THR A 227 14.30 19.61 10.85
N ILE A 228 13.43 18.59 10.76
CA ILE A 228 12.25 18.63 9.89
C ILE A 228 11.19 19.52 10.53
N LEU A 229 10.89 19.30 11.81
CA LEU A 229 9.88 20.06 12.54
C LEU A 229 10.18 21.57 12.59
N SER A 230 11.44 21.95 12.81
CA SER A 230 11.85 23.37 12.84
C SER A 230 11.75 24.09 11.49
N GLN A 231 11.55 23.36 10.39
CA GLN A 231 11.31 23.94 9.06
C GLN A 231 9.81 24.03 8.73
N CYS A 232 8.93 23.53 9.59
CA CYS A 232 7.48 23.66 9.42
C CYS A 232 7.06 25.10 9.78
N GLY A 233 6.86 25.93 8.76
CA GLY A 233 6.43 27.32 8.95
C GLY A 233 4.98 27.49 9.45
N THR A 234 4.16 26.43 9.43
CA THR A 234 2.81 26.40 9.99
C THR A 234 2.62 25.11 10.78
N ILE A 235 1.99 25.21 11.95
CA ILE A 235 1.71 24.09 12.84
C ILE A 235 0.21 24.07 13.15
N PHE A 236 -0.40 22.91 12.91
CA PHE A 236 -1.76 22.56 13.34
C PHE A 236 -1.66 21.61 14.53
N ALA A 237 -1.65 22.16 15.75
CA ALA A 237 -1.50 21.38 16.96
C ALA A 237 -2.88 20.98 17.51
N MET A 238 -3.20 19.68 17.42
CA MET A 238 -4.41 19.09 18.00
C MET A 238 -4.13 18.58 19.42
N ARG A 239 -5.12 17.93 20.05
CA ARG A 239 -4.97 17.40 21.42
C ARG A 239 -3.72 16.52 21.57
N LEU A 240 -2.80 16.95 22.42
CA LEU A 240 -1.60 16.20 22.83
C LEU A 240 -1.53 16.15 24.35
N THR A 241 -1.62 14.94 24.91
CA THR A 241 -1.59 14.71 26.36
C THR A 241 -0.20 14.42 26.90
N ASN A 242 0.70 13.89 26.06
CA ASN A 242 2.06 13.56 26.44
C ASN A 242 2.93 14.82 26.52
N ASP A 243 3.65 14.98 27.63
CA ASP A 243 4.53 16.11 27.89
C ASP A 243 5.72 16.18 26.91
N SER A 244 6.26 15.03 26.51
CA SER A 244 7.38 14.96 25.55
C SER A 244 6.97 15.45 24.16
N ASP A 245 5.80 15.03 23.69
CA ASP A 245 5.23 15.45 22.41
C ASP A 245 4.89 16.95 22.41
N ARG A 246 4.25 17.42 23.49
CA ARG A 246 3.97 18.84 23.69
C ARG A 246 5.25 19.67 23.73
N GLY A 247 6.28 19.20 24.42
CA GLY A 247 7.59 19.85 24.50
C GLY A 247 8.24 19.99 23.12
N HIS A 248 8.21 18.94 22.29
CA HIS A 248 8.76 19.00 20.93
C HIS A 248 8.01 19.99 20.03
N VAL A 249 6.67 19.97 20.03
CA VAL A 249 5.88 20.94 19.25
C VAL A 249 6.14 22.37 19.72
N THR A 250 6.23 22.57 21.03
CA THR A 250 6.52 23.88 21.63
C THR A 250 7.91 24.39 21.26
N SER A 251 8.90 23.48 21.19
CA SER A 251 10.28 23.83 20.80
C SER A 251 10.43 24.19 19.31
N ALA A 252 9.55 23.67 18.46
CA ALA A 252 9.51 23.99 17.03
C ALA A 252 8.79 25.32 16.75
N ALA A 253 7.99 25.82 17.70
CA ALA A 253 7.24 27.06 17.57
C ALA A 253 8.00 28.26 18.18
N SER A 254 7.55 29.48 17.86
CA SER A 254 8.11 30.71 18.41
C SER A 254 7.88 30.83 19.93
N ASP A 255 8.84 31.42 20.65
CA ASP A 255 8.83 31.50 22.13
C ASP A 255 7.59 32.18 22.72
N ASN A 256 6.98 33.13 21.99
CA ASN A 256 5.77 33.84 22.42
C ASN A 256 4.48 32.99 22.37
N LEU A 257 4.55 31.75 21.85
CA LEU A 257 3.40 30.84 21.70
C LEU A 257 3.34 29.76 22.77
N LYS A 258 4.32 29.69 23.69
CA LYS A 258 4.43 28.66 24.72
C LYS A 258 3.15 28.49 25.55
N GLY A 259 2.56 29.60 26.02
CA GLY A 259 1.33 29.56 26.81
C GLY A 259 0.11 29.02 26.05
N LEU A 260 0.08 29.12 24.72
CA LEU A 260 -1.02 28.53 23.93
C LEU A 260 -0.93 27.00 23.92
N PHE A 261 0.28 26.46 23.85
CA PHE A 261 0.50 25.02 23.81
C PHE A 261 0.20 24.32 25.13
N GLU A 262 0.17 25.04 26.26
CA GLU A 262 -0.29 24.50 27.55
C GLU A 262 -1.77 24.05 27.51
N MET A 263 -2.56 24.55 26.56
CA MET A 263 -3.95 24.13 26.37
C MET A 263 -4.10 22.84 25.56
N LEU A 264 -3.04 22.33 24.91
CA LEU A 264 -3.13 21.12 24.07
C LEU A 264 -3.74 19.90 24.78
N PRO A 265 -3.46 19.62 26.07
CA PRO A 265 -4.03 18.45 26.74
C PRO A 265 -5.56 18.53 26.93
N ILE A 266 -6.13 19.74 26.98
CA ILE A 266 -7.56 19.96 27.28
C ILE A 266 -8.42 20.19 26.02
N LEU A 267 -7.81 20.21 24.83
CA LEU A 267 -8.54 20.38 23.58
C LEU A 267 -9.53 19.23 23.36
N ARG A 268 -10.70 19.53 22.79
CA ARG A 268 -11.68 18.52 22.41
C ARG A 268 -11.30 17.88 21.07
N THR A 269 -11.88 16.72 20.77
CA THR A 269 -11.74 16.11 19.43
C THR A 269 -12.22 17.10 18.37
N GLY A 270 -11.39 17.34 17.36
CA GLY A 270 -11.64 18.33 16.30
C GLY A 270 -11.16 19.74 16.62
N GLU A 271 -10.79 20.06 17.86
CA GLU A 271 -10.16 21.35 18.16
C GLU A 271 -8.67 21.34 17.80
N ALA A 272 -8.20 22.46 17.27
CA ALA A 272 -6.80 22.68 16.92
C ALA A 272 -6.35 24.09 17.29
N ILE A 273 -5.08 24.21 17.66
CA ILE A 273 -4.35 25.48 17.75
C ILE A 273 -3.52 25.60 16.47
N ILE A 274 -3.74 26.67 15.71
CA ILE A 274 -3.05 26.93 14.46
C ILE A 274 -2.13 28.14 14.66
N VAL A 275 -0.85 27.94 14.31
CA VAL A 275 0.18 28.99 14.39
C VAL A 275 1.07 28.95 13.15
N GLY A 276 1.72 30.08 12.85
CA GLY A 276 2.67 30.21 11.75
C GLY A 276 2.10 30.92 10.54
N GLU A 277 2.74 30.74 9.38
CA GLU A 277 2.52 31.57 8.17
C GLU A 277 1.10 31.49 7.59
N ALA A 278 0.33 30.44 7.87
CA ALA A 278 -1.04 30.28 7.38
C ALA A 278 -2.08 31.18 8.08
N VAL A 279 -1.74 31.79 9.22
CA VAL A 279 -2.67 32.62 10.02
C VAL A 279 -2.01 33.93 10.45
N SER A 280 -2.76 35.03 10.44
CA SER A 280 -2.23 36.34 10.85
C SER A 280 -1.98 36.45 12.35
N LEU A 281 -2.76 35.73 13.14
CA LEU A 281 -2.61 35.60 14.59
C LEU A 281 -2.83 34.13 14.96
N PRO A 282 -2.20 33.64 16.04
CA PRO A 282 -2.51 32.32 16.60
C PRO A 282 -4.01 32.18 16.88
N VAL A 283 -4.63 31.11 16.38
CA VAL A 283 -6.06 30.85 16.58
C VAL A 283 -6.29 29.48 17.17
N ARG A 284 -7.26 29.39 18.08
CA ARG A 284 -7.88 28.13 18.50
C ARG A 284 -9.19 27.99 17.74
N THR A 285 -9.33 26.89 17.00
CA THR A 285 -10.50 26.67 16.13
C THR A 285 -11.02 25.25 16.26
N LEU A 286 -12.26 25.03 15.82
CA LEU A 286 -12.87 23.73 15.62
C LEU A 286 -12.80 23.39 14.13
N VAL A 287 -12.24 22.24 13.79
CA VAL A 287 -12.15 21.75 12.41
C VAL A 287 -13.46 21.06 12.06
N ASP A 288 -14.12 21.56 11.02
CA ASP A 288 -15.36 20.95 10.51
C ASP A 288 -15.05 19.60 9.86
N PRO A 289 -15.68 18.50 10.31
CA PRO A 289 -15.50 17.21 9.69
C PRO A 289 -16.23 17.19 8.33
N PRO A 290 -15.73 16.41 7.35
CA PRO A 290 -16.46 16.21 6.11
C PRO A 290 -17.82 15.54 6.38
N ALA A 291 -18.73 15.70 5.41
CA ALA A 291 -20.03 15.04 5.40
C ALA A 291 -19.88 13.54 5.63
N LYS A 292 -20.85 12.90 6.32
CA LYS A 292 -20.72 11.51 6.81
C LYS A 292 -20.42 10.51 5.68
N ASP A 293 -20.92 10.76 4.48
CA ASP A 293 -20.71 9.99 3.25
C ASP A 293 -19.34 10.20 2.60
N ARG A 294 -18.57 11.18 3.07
CA ARG A 294 -17.22 11.52 2.59
C ARG A 294 -16.15 11.41 3.68
N ARG A 295 -16.48 10.80 4.82
CA ARG A 295 -15.50 10.53 5.87
C ARG A 295 -14.62 9.34 5.45
N PRO A 296 -13.32 9.37 5.79
CA PRO A 296 -12.45 8.21 5.58
C PRO A 296 -12.96 7.02 6.39
N ASP A 297 -12.63 5.81 5.93
CA ASP A 297 -12.94 4.55 6.60
C ASP A 297 -11.99 4.32 7.79
N SER A 298 -12.05 5.25 8.75
CA SER A 298 -11.17 5.32 9.92
C SER A 298 -11.94 5.14 11.23
N VAL A 299 -13.10 4.48 11.16
CA VAL A 299 -13.92 4.25 12.35
C VAL A 299 -13.30 3.10 13.13
N ASP A 300 -12.93 3.38 14.38
CA ASP A 300 -12.41 2.35 15.28
C ASP A 300 -13.38 1.17 15.36
N PRO A 301 -12.87 -0.06 15.39
CA PRO A 301 -13.72 -1.23 15.56
C PRO A 301 -14.47 -1.09 16.87
N LYS A 302 -15.80 -1.24 16.81
CA LYS A 302 -16.64 -1.17 18.02
C LYS A 302 -16.29 -2.35 18.92
N VAL A 303 -15.65 -2.07 20.06
CA VAL A 303 -15.25 -3.10 21.04
C VAL A 303 -16.45 -3.61 21.83
N ALA A 304 -17.40 -2.75 22.17
CA ALA A 304 -18.68 -3.13 22.76
C ALA A 304 -19.77 -2.23 22.19
N VAL A 305 -20.93 -2.81 21.89
CA VAL A 305 -22.09 -2.08 21.38
C VAL A 305 -23.15 -1.98 22.47
N ARG A 306 -23.72 -0.80 22.69
CA ARG A 306 -24.85 -0.68 23.61
C ARG A 306 -26.08 -1.41 23.05
N GLY A 307 -26.74 -2.19 23.89
CA GLY A 307 -27.92 -2.96 23.51
C GLY A 307 -27.62 -4.24 22.72
N ASN A 308 -28.68 -5.01 22.49
CA ASN A 308 -28.74 -6.04 21.45
C ASN A 308 -29.74 -5.56 20.39
N ALA A 309 -29.83 -6.24 19.25
CA ALA A 309 -30.74 -5.84 18.17
C ALA A 309 -32.24 -5.80 18.56
N GLN A 310 -32.59 -6.23 19.78
CA GLN A 310 -33.94 -6.25 20.33
C GLN A 310 -34.19 -5.15 21.38
N LYS A 311 -33.20 -4.31 21.69
CA LYS A 311 -33.29 -3.24 22.71
C LYS A 311 -33.00 -1.87 22.11
N ASP A 312 -33.66 -0.84 22.66
CA ASP A 312 -33.41 0.56 22.29
C ASP A 312 -31.93 0.95 22.50
N GLY A 313 -31.40 1.72 21.55
CA GLY A 313 -30.02 2.20 21.58
C GLY A 313 -28.99 1.24 20.96
N PHE A 314 -29.42 0.30 20.11
CA PHE A 314 -28.52 -0.60 19.38
C PHE A 314 -27.61 0.14 18.40
N GLU A 315 -26.31 0.16 18.68
CA GLU A 315 -25.34 0.91 17.86
C GLU A 315 -24.74 0.06 16.71
N GLY A 316 -24.99 -1.24 16.65
CA GLY A 316 -24.61 -2.09 15.50
C GLY A 316 -24.11 -3.51 15.84
N PRO A 317 -23.81 -4.32 14.82
CA PRO A 317 -23.63 -5.77 14.95
C PRO A 317 -22.24 -6.25 15.41
N GLY A 318 -21.34 -5.32 15.78
CA GLY A 318 -19.95 -5.63 16.16
C GLY A 318 -19.71 -5.61 17.68
N GLY A 319 -18.56 -6.11 18.10
CA GLY A 319 -18.09 -6.00 19.49
C GLY A 319 -18.17 -7.28 20.31
N TRP A 320 -17.46 -7.29 21.43
CA TRP A 320 -17.27 -8.43 22.33
C TRP A 320 -18.56 -8.91 22.99
N ASN A 321 -19.57 -8.05 23.06
CA ASN A 321 -20.85 -8.33 23.69
C ASN A 321 -21.97 -8.71 22.71
N GLN A 322 -21.63 -8.89 21.43
CA GLN A 322 -22.56 -9.45 20.43
C GLN A 322 -22.38 -10.96 20.30
N ILE A 323 -23.46 -11.66 19.95
CA ILE A 323 -23.42 -13.11 19.69
C ILE A 323 -22.60 -13.34 18.42
N ARG A 324 -21.62 -14.25 18.50
CA ARG A 324 -20.77 -14.59 17.35
C ARG A 324 -21.51 -15.56 16.44
N ASP A 325 -21.59 -15.21 15.15
CA ASP A 325 -22.00 -16.15 14.12
C ASP A 325 -21.04 -17.36 14.07
N LYS A 326 -21.53 -18.49 13.55
CA LYS A 326 -20.72 -19.70 13.34
C LYS A 326 -19.43 -19.37 12.58
N SER A 327 -18.28 -19.70 13.15
CA SER A 327 -16.98 -19.36 12.56
C SER A 327 -16.72 -20.12 11.24
N ASP A 328 -16.31 -19.40 10.19
CA ASP A 328 -15.67 -19.98 8.99
C ASP A 328 -14.19 -19.57 8.95
N TYR A 329 -13.35 -20.29 9.70
CA TYR A 329 -11.91 -20.04 9.68
C TYR A 329 -11.27 -20.40 8.33
N ALA A 330 -11.92 -21.22 7.49
CA ALA A 330 -11.40 -21.51 6.16
C ALA A 330 -11.49 -20.26 5.26
N ALA A 331 -12.56 -19.47 5.37
CA ALA A 331 -12.65 -18.14 4.77
C ALA A 331 -11.53 -17.20 5.23
N VAL A 332 -11.28 -17.16 6.54
CA VAL A 332 -10.21 -16.33 7.13
C VAL A 332 -8.84 -16.73 6.57
N VAL A 333 -8.50 -18.01 6.58
CA VAL A 333 -7.21 -18.51 6.05
C VAL A 333 -7.09 -18.25 4.55
N ARG A 334 -8.17 -18.37 3.77
CA ARG A 334 -8.17 -18.01 2.34
C ARG A 334 -7.81 -16.54 2.13
N GLN A 335 -8.39 -15.61 2.90
CA GLN A 335 -8.06 -14.19 2.77
C GLN A 335 -6.66 -13.86 3.25
N TRP A 336 -6.24 -14.44 4.39
CA TRP A 336 -4.88 -14.25 4.87
C TRP A 336 -3.86 -14.70 3.82
N ARG A 337 -4.09 -15.81 3.13
CA ARG A 337 -3.24 -16.26 2.02
C ARG A 337 -3.29 -15.35 0.80
N LYS A 338 -4.43 -14.71 0.52
CA LYS A 338 -4.57 -13.72 -0.55
C LYS A 338 -3.91 -12.37 -0.23
N GLN A 339 -3.62 -12.09 1.04
CA GLN A 339 -3.09 -10.80 1.50
C GLN A 339 -3.92 -9.61 0.98
N SER A 340 -5.24 -9.78 0.91
CA SER A 340 -6.17 -8.75 0.45
C SER A 340 -7.32 -8.59 1.45
N PRO A 341 -7.68 -7.36 1.83
CA PRO A 341 -8.88 -7.12 2.64
C PRO A 341 -10.16 -7.30 1.82
N LYS A 342 -10.09 -7.31 0.48
CA LYS A 342 -11.24 -7.50 -0.40
C LYS A 342 -11.57 -8.98 -0.54
N TYR A 343 -12.58 -9.44 0.21
CA TYR A 343 -13.03 -10.83 0.14
C TYR A 343 -13.75 -11.13 -1.18
N GLU A 344 -13.12 -11.87 -2.08
CA GLU A 344 -13.80 -12.47 -3.24
C GLU A 344 -14.58 -13.72 -2.83
N HIS A 345 -15.91 -13.59 -2.77
CA HIS A 345 -16.82 -14.64 -2.35
C HIS A 345 -17.03 -15.70 -3.45
N LYS A 346 -17.09 -16.99 -3.07
CA LYS A 346 -17.50 -18.07 -3.98
C LYS A 346 -18.88 -17.74 -4.56
N ASN A 347 -19.07 -17.90 -5.86
CA ASN A 347 -20.34 -17.65 -6.53
C ASN A 347 -21.39 -18.67 -6.02
N PRO A 348 -22.47 -18.25 -5.32
CA PRO A 348 -23.44 -19.20 -4.75
C PRO A 348 -24.40 -19.78 -5.79
N ARG A 349 -24.33 -19.35 -7.07
CA ARG A 349 -25.18 -19.91 -8.16
C ARG A 349 -25.07 -21.43 -8.33
N ALA A 350 -24.19 -22.12 -7.60
CA ALA A 350 -24.03 -23.58 -7.63
C ALA A 350 -24.64 -24.33 -6.42
N GLN A 351 -25.33 -23.67 -5.48
CA GLN A 351 -26.13 -24.38 -4.47
C GLN A 351 -27.59 -23.97 -4.63
N THR A 352 -28.36 -24.87 -5.24
CA THR A 352 -29.82 -24.89 -5.28
C THR A 352 -30.36 -24.47 -3.92
N LEU A 353 -31.16 -23.39 -3.89
CA LEU A 353 -31.87 -22.97 -2.69
C LEU A 353 -32.75 -24.13 -2.23
N GLY A 354 -32.30 -24.88 -1.23
CA GLY A 354 -33.17 -25.71 -0.42
C GLY A 354 -34.04 -24.78 0.42
N ASP A 355 -35.35 -25.02 0.42
CA ASP A 355 -36.43 -24.30 1.08
C ASP A 355 -36.21 -24.10 2.60
N LYS A 356 -35.25 -23.26 2.99
CA LYS A 356 -35.24 -22.64 4.31
C LYS A 356 -35.98 -21.31 4.20
N VAL A 357 -37.09 -21.25 4.93
CA VAL A 357 -38.00 -20.11 5.07
C VAL A 357 -37.20 -18.81 5.14
N MET A 358 -37.38 -17.95 4.13
CA MET A 358 -36.98 -16.56 4.22
C MET A 358 -37.98 -15.86 5.14
N GLU A 359 -37.51 -15.33 6.28
CA GLU A 359 -38.29 -14.37 7.06
C GLU A 359 -38.37 -13.08 6.21
N TRP A 360 -39.49 -12.89 5.50
CA TRP A 360 -39.72 -11.72 4.65
C TRP A 360 -40.46 -10.64 5.43
N ILE A 361 -39.89 -9.43 5.42
CA ILE A 361 -40.38 -8.26 6.15
C ILE A 361 -40.72 -7.18 5.14
N ASN A 362 -42.01 -6.85 5.07
CA ASN A 362 -42.48 -5.71 4.27
C ASN A 362 -42.27 -4.41 5.05
N THR A 363 -41.85 -3.36 4.34
CA THR A 363 -41.57 -2.04 4.93
C THR A 363 -42.39 -0.95 4.23
N PRO A 364 -43.74 -0.96 4.37
CA PRO A 364 -44.60 0.01 3.70
C PRO A 364 -44.23 1.47 4.04
N GLU A 365 -43.76 1.71 5.27
CA GLU A 365 -43.31 2.99 5.80
C GLU A 365 -42.01 3.53 5.20
N SER A 366 -41.19 2.68 4.57
CA SER A 366 -39.93 3.11 3.96
C SER A 366 -40.18 3.85 2.64
N SER A 367 -39.51 4.98 2.41
CA SER A 367 -39.63 5.72 1.14
C SER A 367 -38.98 5.02 -0.06
N ASN A 368 -38.06 4.06 0.17
CA ASN A 368 -37.23 3.46 -0.89
C ASN A 368 -37.26 1.92 -0.91
N ILE A 369 -37.37 1.27 0.24
CA ILE A 369 -37.35 -0.19 0.36
C ILE A 369 -38.79 -0.70 0.44
N ALA A 370 -39.15 -1.65 -0.41
CA ALA A 370 -40.47 -2.31 -0.40
C ALA A 370 -40.52 -3.42 0.66
N GLY A 371 -39.44 -4.19 0.77
CA GLY A 371 -39.28 -5.23 1.78
C GLY A 371 -37.89 -5.84 1.72
N PHE A 372 -37.57 -6.67 2.70
CA PHE A 372 -36.31 -7.40 2.76
C PHE A 372 -36.49 -8.72 3.51
N GLY A 373 -35.64 -9.69 3.24
CA GLY A 373 -35.67 -10.98 3.93
C GLY A 373 -34.28 -11.59 4.03
N TYR A 374 -34.08 -12.50 4.97
CA TYR A 374 -32.77 -13.07 5.25
C TYR A 374 -32.80 -14.59 5.32
N ASN A 375 -31.81 -15.21 4.68
CA ASN A 375 -31.57 -16.64 4.73
C ASN A 375 -30.36 -16.91 5.62
N GLU A 376 -30.60 -17.38 6.84
CA GLU A 376 -29.54 -17.66 7.83
C GLU A 376 -28.62 -18.81 7.39
N GLY A 377 -29.14 -19.78 6.63
CA GLY A 377 -28.37 -20.93 6.17
C GLY A 377 -27.20 -20.55 5.28
N ASN A 378 -27.40 -19.54 4.42
CA ASN A 378 -26.41 -19.08 3.44
C ASN A 378 -26.00 -17.61 3.64
N ARG A 379 -26.45 -16.98 4.73
CA ARG A 379 -26.17 -15.57 5.06
C ARG A 379 -26.51 -14.59 3.93
N VAL A 380 -27.68 -14.78 3.31
CA VAL A 380 -28.12 -13.94 2.17
C VAL A 380 -29.23 -13.01 2.62
N LEU A 381 -28.99 -11.70 2.51
CA LEU A 381 -29.99 -10.66 2.71
C LEU A 381 -30.57 -10.26 1.34
N THR A 382 -31.84 -10.54 1.12
CA THR A 382 -32.59 -10.06 -0.06
C THR A 382 -33.25 -8.73 0.28
N VAL A 383 -33.12 -7.73 -0.59
CA VAL A 383 -33.73 -6.40 -0.45
C VAL A 383 -34.46 -6.07 -1.74
N GLU A 384 -35.74 -5.73 -1.62
CA GLU A 384 -36.58 -5.25 -2.71
C GLU A 384 -36.85 -3.76 -2.55
N PHE A 385 -36.66 -3.02 -3.62
CA PHE A 385 -36.90 -1.57 -3.69
C PHE A 385 -38.27 -1.29 -4.29
N LYS A 386 -38.88 -0.16 -3.92
CA LYS A 386 -40.19 0.26 -4.45
C LYS A 386 -40.19 0.53 -5.96
N ASN A 387 -39.01 0.69 -6.58
CA ASN A 387 -38.85 0.79 -8.02
C ASN A 387 -38.80 -0.57 -8.74
N GLY A 388 -39.06 -1.68 -8.03
CA GLY A 388 -39.07 -3.05 -8.56
C GLY A 388 -37.69 -3.71 -8.65
N GLY A 389 -36.61 -3.03 -8.23
CA GLY A 389 -35.29 -3.66 -8.15
C GLY A 389 -35.20 -4.62 -6.97
N ARG A 390 -34.84 -5.89 -7.20
CA ARG A 390 -34.54 -6.85 -6.14
C ARG A 390 -33.06 -7.21 -6.14
N TYR A 391 -32.45 -7.21 -4.97
CA TYR A 391 -31.01 -7.42 -4.79
C TYR A 391 -30.75 -8.41 -3.67
N GLU A 392 -29.89 -9.39 -3.91
CA GLU A 392 -29.33 -10.26 -2.87
C GLU A 392 -27.96 -9.75 -2.47
N TYR A 393 -27.74 -9.58 -1.16
CA TYR A 393 -26.46 -9.28 -0.53
C TYR A 393 -25.96 -10.54 0.18
N PHE A 394 -24.75 -10.96 -0.13
CA PHE A 394 -24.21 -12.25 0.34
C PHE A 394 -23.30 -12.10 1.56
N ASP A 395 -23.22 -13.15 2.36
CA ASP A 395 -22.38 -13.25 3.57
C ASP A 395 -22.65 -12.16 4.61
N VAL A 396 -23.87 -11.63 4.62
CA VAL A 396 -24.32 -10.64 5.59
C VAL A 396 -24.49 -11.33 6.94
N PRO A 397 -23.79 -10.92 8.02
CA PRO A 397 -23.98 -11.46 9.36
C PRO A 397 -25.43 -11.38 9.83
N SER A 398 -25.88 -12.35 10.64
CA SER A 398 -27.25 -12.37 11.18
C SER A 398 -27.55 -11.09 11.97
N ALA A 399 -26.57 -10.62 12.74
CA ALA A 399 -26.65 -9.38 13.50
C ALA A 399 -26.87 -8.14 12.62
N VAL A 400 -26.36 -8.11 11.37
CA VAL A 400 -26.61 -7.00 10.43
C VAL A 400 -28.05 -7.02 9.94
N PHE A 401 -28.64 -8.19 9.72
CA PHE A 401 -30.06 -8.32 9.40
C PHE A 401 -30.93 -7.87 10.58
N ASP A 402 -30.61 -8.30 11.81
CA ASP A 402 -31.34 -7.85 12.99
C ASP A 402 -31.19 -6.33 13.21
N ALA A 403 -30.02 -5.76 12.93
CA ALA A 403 -29.81 -4.31 12.91
C ALA A 403 -30.72 -3.59 11.89
N MET A 404 -30.85 -4.17 10.68
CA MET A 404 -31.74 -3.63 9.65
C MET A 404 -33.20 -3.69 10.10
N LYS A 405 -33.61 -4.76 10.79
CA LYS A 405 -34.95 -4.88 11.39
C LYS A 405 -35.21 -3.78 12.44
N ALA A 406 -34.22 -3.44 13.26
CA ALA A 406 -34.35 -2.42 14.30
C ALA A 406 -34.19 -0.97 13.81
N ALA A 407 -33.57 -0.73 12.65
CA ALA A 407 -33.22 0.63 12.21
C ALA A 407 -34.43 1.54 11.89
N ASP A 408 -34.43 2.79 12.37
CA ASP A 408 -35.50 3.77 12.11
C ASP A 408 -35.68 4.08 10.62
N SER A 409 -34.57 4.15 9.87
CA SER A 409 -34.58 4.35 8.42
C SER A 409 -33.87 3.22 7.70
N LYS A 410 -34.64 2.28 7.17
CA LYS A 410 -34.14 1.12 6.41
C LYS A 410 -33.25 1.54 5.24
N GLY A 411 -33.61 2.62 4.56
CA GLY A 411 -32.87 3.14 3.40
C GLY A 411 -31.50 3.70 3.79
N GLN A 412 -31.42 4.47 4.88
CA GLN A 412 -30.15 4.99 5.38
C GLN A 412 -29.26 3.87 5.93
N PHE A 413 -29.83 2.92 6.67
CA PHE A 413 -29.10 1.76 7.16
C PHE A 413 -28.50 0.93 6.02
N LEU A 414 -29.30 0.64 5.00
CA LEU A 414 -28.83 -0.09 3.82
C LEU A 414 -27.68 0.65 3.12
N ALA A 415 -27.77 1.97 2.99
CA ALA A 415 -26.71 2.78 2.36
C ALA A 415 -25.41 2.81 3.18
N GLN A 416 -25.51 2.87 4.50
CA GLN A 416 -24.34 3.02 5.39
C GLN A 416 -23.68 1.69 5.75
N SER A 417 -24.48 0.66 5.99
CA SER A 417 -24.01 -0.58 6.61
C SER A 417 -23.97 -1.77 5.66
N ILE A 418 -24.59 -1.67 4.47
CA ILE A 418 -24.71 -2.81 3.55
C ILE A 418 -24.15 -2.50 2.15
N LYS A 419 -24.57 -1.39 1.54
CA LYS A 419 -24.08 -0.98 0.21
C LYS A 419 -22.59 -0.68 0.24
N GLY A 420 -21.84 -1.25 -0.71
CA GLY A 420 -20.39 -1.10 -0.80
C GLY A 420 -19.60 -2.00 0.15
N GLN A 421 -20.24 -2.54 1.19
CA GLN A 421 -19.61 -3.43 2.19
C GLN A 421 -19.77 -4.92 1.82
N TYR A 422 -20.90 -5.29 1.20
CA TYR A 422 -21.19 -6.66 0.79
C TYR A 422 -21.32 -6.78 -0.72
N ARG A 423 -20.90 -7.93 -1.27
CA ARG A 423 -21.20 -8.28 -2.65
C ARG A 423 -22.70 -8.43 -2.81
N TYR A 424 -23.23 -7.93 -3.92
CA TYR A 424 -24.62 -8.07 -4.26
C TYR A 424 -24.84 -8.63 -5.68
N ALA A 425 -26.00 -9.20 -5.92
CA ALA A 425 -26.51 -9.55 -7.24
C ALA A 425 -27.92 -8.97 -7.39
N ARG A 426 -28.23 -8.43 -8.57
CA ARG A 426 -29.61 -8.08 -8.92
C ARG A 426 -30.31 -9.34 -9.41
N ILE A 427 -31.55 -9.56 -8.95
CA ILE A 427 -32.45 -10.62 -9.41
C ILE A 427 -33.43 -10.03 -10.42
#